data_AF-A0A0P1ASJ4-F1
#
_entry.id   AF-A0A0P1ASJ4-F1
#
_cell.length_a   1.000
_cell.length_b   1.000
_cell.length_c   1.000
_cell.angle_alpha   90.00
_cell.angle_beta   90.00
_cell.angle_gamma   90.00
#
_symmetry.space_group_name_H-M   'P 1'
#
loop_
_entity.id
_entity.type
_entity.pdbx_description
1 polymer ?
#
loop_
_entity_poly.entity_id
_entity_poly.type
_entity_poly.pdbx_seq_one_letter_code
_entity_poly.pdbx_strand_id
1 'polypeptide(L)'
;MAGRLTHQDVLETEVKRRLGAHIQRRGDGFTEAESMGLLQIVRSHWREGWDVVAQLHNAQFAKHNRSADSLKKKFSRLYRSNIPPRGAKNNQAITFAHVVHKEMIEGVPLTLTTTINDETPVESSEAMLQPLHSDDHRQELTNEADKRENGEDKATSFATKAGSDVPAAVPRPRQRRQSTDWQHSTVDTTPLPSDDLLTSVLKVILRSQYQRDLDRDEDLRRREEERQRRREETEQRRREEERRRDEEREERRRRSEERAEERAENRHRHEQFMQMMMLLMGKDGSRQLQDSET
;
A
#
# COMPACT_ATOMS: atom_id res chain seq x y z
N MET A 1 -20.45 35.06 55.80
CA MET A 1 -20.70 35.38 54.38
C MET A 1 -20.45 34.13 53.56
N ALA A 2 -21.51 33.41 53.18
CA ALA A 2 -21.43 32.17 52.43
C ALA A 2 -21.75 32.45 50.96
N GLY A 3 -20.82 32.13 50.07
CA GLY A 3 -20.92 32.35 48.63
C GLY A 3 -22.03 31.51 48.01
N ARG A 4 -22.93 32.18 47.29
CA ARG A 4 -24.08 31.61 46.59
C ARG A 4 -23.59 30.96 45.29
N LEU A 5 -23.32 29.66 45.34
CA LEU A 5 -23.04 28.86 44.15
C LEU A 5 -24.29 28.76 43.29
N THR A 6 -24.17 29.23 42.04
CA THR A 6 -25.21 29.24 41.02
C THR A 6 -25.50 27.82 40.53
N HIS A 7 -26.78 27.47 40.43
CA HIS A 7 -27.30 26.16 40.00
C HIS A 7 -26.91 25.77 38.55
N GLN A 8 -26.24 26.67 37.83
CA GLN A 8 -25.82 26.47 36.45
C GLN A 8 -24.47 25.72 36.35
N ASP A 9 -23.58 25.85 37.34
CA ASP A 9 -22.26 25.18 37.33
C ASP A 9 -22.32 23.69 37.70
N VAL A 10 -23.40 23.26 38.36
CA VAL A 10 -23.61 21.86 38.73
C VAL A 10 -23.95 21.01 37.50
N LEU A 11 -24.66 21.57 36.51
CA LEU A 11 -25.05 20.82 35.31
C LEU A 11 -23.90 20.68 34.30
N GLU A 12 -22.99 21.66 34.17
CA GLU A 12 -21.83 21.52 33.28
C GLU A 12 -20.80 20.49 33.79
N THR A 13 -20.69 20.30 35.11
CA THR A 13 -19.77 19.32 35.70
C THR A 13 -20.32 17.89 35.75
N GLU A 14 -21.60 17.70 35.47
CA GLU A 14 -22.26 16.38 35.48
C GLU A 14 -22.36 15.74 34.09
N VAL A 15 -22.45 16.54 33.02
CA VAL A 15 -22.37 16.03 31.63
C VAL A 15 -20.98 15.43 31.34
N LYS A 16 -19.93 15.95 31.99
CA LYS A 16 -18.55 15.49 31.79
C LYS A 16 -18.21 14.17 32.51
N ARG A 17 -19.08 13.67 33.39
CA ARG A 17 -18.85 12.44 34.18
C ARG A 17 -19.64 11.21 33.70
N ARG A 18 -20.43 11.32 32.63
CA ARG A 18 -21.16 10.19 32.01
C ARG A 18 -20.57 9.67 30.68
N LEU A 19 -19.48 10.24 30.20
CA LEU A 19 -18.67 9.64 29.14
C LEU A 19 -17.67 8.67 29.80
N GLY A 20 -18.17 7.49 30.19
CA GLY A 20 -17.27 6.37 30.46
C GLY A 20 -16.30 6.28 29.30
N ALA A 21 -14.99 6.27 29.58
CA ALA A 21 -13.95 6.15 28.57
C ALA A 21 -14.37 5.04 27.61
N HIS A 22 -14.78 5.41 26.40
CA HIS A 22 -15.18 4.45 25.39
C HIS A 22 -13.88 3.78 24.98
N ILE A 23 -13.51 2.73 25.71
CA ILE A 23 -12.30 1.95 25.49
C ILE A 23 -12.48 1.33 24.12
N GLN A 24 -11.87 1.96 23.14
CA GLN A 24 -11.81 1.50 21.77
C GLN A 24 -11.20 0.10 21.82
N ARG A 25 -12.04 -0.92 21.65
CA ARG A 25 -11.61 -2.31 21.69
C ARG A 25 -10.57 -2.49 20.59
N ARG A 26 -9.41 -3.06 20.93
CA ARG A 26 -8.40 -3.46 19.95
C ARG A 26 -9.10 -4.26 18.85
N GLY A 27 -9.11 -3.74 17.63
CA GLY A 27 -9.78 -4.35 16.48
C GLY A 27 -10.95 -3.56 15.91
N ASP A 28 -11.38 -2.45 16.54
CA ASP A 28 -12.38 -1.57 15.94
C ASP A 28 -11.75 -0.78 14.78
N GLY A 29 -11.88 -1.38 13.59
CA GLY A 29 -11.37 -0.85 12.34
C GLY A 29 -12.03 0.46 11.94
N PHE A 30 -11.59 1.04 10.83
CA PHE A 30 -12.26 2.19 10.27
C PHE A 30 -13.50 1.73 9.51
N THR A 31 -14.65 2.27 9.89
CA THR A 31 -15.87 2.10 9.08
C THR A 31 -15.73 2.83 7.74
N GLU A 32 -16.57 2.49 6.77
CA GLU A 32 -16.56 3.17 5.47
C GLU A 32 -16.95 4.65 5.62
N ALA A 33 -17.98 4.94 6.43
CA ALA A 33 -18.40 6.31 6.74
C ALA A 33 -17.29 7.11 7.44
N GLU A 34 -16.59 6.52 8.40
CA GLU A 34 -15.44 7.13 9.08
C GLU A 34 -14.28 7.37 8.09
N SER A 35 -14.03 6.42 7.18
CA SER A 35 -13.00 6.56 6.13
C SER A 35 -13.35 7.69 5.16
N MET A 36 -14.61 7.84 4.77
CA MET A 36 -15.07 8.93 3.91
C MET A 36 -15.02 10.29 4.60
N GLY A 37 -15.48 10.37 5.86
CA GLY A 37 -15.40 11.59 6.67
C GLY A 37 -13.96 12.06 6.88
N LEU A 38 -13.04 11.12 7.19
CA LEU A 38 -11.61 11.41 7.25
C LEU A 38 -11.10 12.06 5.96
N LEU A 39 -11.46 11.53 4.79
CA LEU A 39 -10.99 12.06 3.51
C LEU A 39 -11.50 13.48 3.23
N GLN A 40 -12.74 13.79 3.62
CA GLN A 40 -13.29 15.15 3.49
C GLN A 40 -12.54 16.16 4.37
N ILE A 41 -12.25 15.78 5.62
CA ILE A 41 -11.48 16.63 6.54
C ILE A 41 -10.04 16.80 6.03
N VAL A 42 -9.39 15.72 5.57
CA VAL A 42 -8.03 15.81 5.01
C VAL A 42 -8.01 16.74 3.80
N ARG A 43 -8.98 16.62 2.89
CA ARG A 43 -9.07 17.47 1.70
C ARG A 43 -9.10 18.97 2.04
N SER A 44 -9.80 19.34 3.11
CA SER A 44 -9.98 20.74 3.54
C SER A 44 -8.86 21.26 4.45
N HIS A 45 -8.33 20.42 5.34
CA HIS A 45 -7.46 20.86 6.44
C HIS A 45 -6.06 20.21 6.45
N TRP A 46 -5.62 19.53 5.39
CA TRP A 46 -4.29 18.87 5.39
C TRP A 46 -3.12 19.84 5.56
N ARG A 47 -3.27 21.11 5.14
CA ARG A 47 -2.25 22.15 5.27
C ARG A 47 -2.08 22.65 6.70
N GLU A 48 -3.13 22.56 7.50
CA GLU A 48 -3.15 23.00 8.91
C GLU A 48 -2.46 21.98 9.83
N GLY A 49 -2.28 20.74 9.35
CA GLY A 49 -1.57 19.69 10.05
C GLY A 49 -2.47 18.55 10.53
N TRP A 50 -1.85 17.41 10.83
CA TRP A 50 -2.58 16.20 11.21
C TRP A 50 -3.24 16.28 12.59
N ASP A 51 -2.78 17.16 13.47
CA ASP A 51 -3.37 17.36 14.79
C ASP A 51 -4.75 18.04 14.69
N VAL A 52 -4.88 19.04 13.81
CA VAL A 52 -6.17 19.70 13.52
C VAL A 52 -7.13 18.72 12.87
N VAL A 53 -6.66 17.94 11.89
CA VAL A 53 -7.45 16.87 11.26
C VAL A 53 -7.96 15.88 12.32
N ALA A 54 -7.12 15.48 13.29
CA ALA A 54 -7.53 14.58 14.35
C ALA A 54 -8.57 15.19 15.29
N GLN A 55 -8.42 16.48 15.64
CA GLN A 55 -9.39 17.20 16.44
C GLN A 55 -10.76 17.27 15.76
N LEU A 56 -10.80 17.68 14.49
CA LEU A 56 -12.03 17.76 13.70
C LEU A 56 -12.66 16.38 13.50
N HIS A 57 -11.86 15.35 13.23
CA HIS A 57 -12.33 13.98 13.11
C HIS A 57 -12.97 13.48 14.40
N ASN A 58 -12.32 13.69 15.55
CA ASN A 58 -12.85 13.22 16.83
C ASN A 58 -14.09 14.03 17.28
N ALA A 59 -14.24 15.27 16.82
CA ALA A 59 -15.47 16.05 17.00
C ALA A 59 -16.64 15.47 16.17
N GLN A 60 -16.39 15.04 14.93
CA GLN A 60 -17.40 14.39 14.08
C GLN A 60 -17.72 12.96 14.51
N PHE A 61 -16.70 12.20 14.92
CA PHE A 61 -16.80 10.79 15.29
C PHE A 61 -16.45 10.58 16.76
N ALA A 62 -17.23 11.19 17.67
CA ALA A 62 -17.00 11.14 19.12
C ALA A 62 -16.93 9.71 19.71
N LYS A 63 -17.48 8.72 19.01
CA LYS A 63 -17.39 7.31 19.38
C LYS A 63 -15.99 6.71 19.14
N HIS A 64 -15.22 7.22 18.19
CA HIS A 64 -13.92 6.66 17.80
C HIS A 64 -12.82 7.71 17.96
N ASN A 65 -12.20 7.75 19.14
CA ASN A 65 -11.07 8.64 19.40
C ASN A 65 -9.81 8.16 18.66
N ARG A 66 -9.50 8.77 17.51
CA ARG A 66 -8.33 8.44 16.69
C ARG A 66 -7.21 9.45 16.93
N SER A 67 -5.97 8.96 16.95
CA SER A 67 -4.78 9.83 16.97
C SER A 67 -4.40 10.29 15.56
N ALA A 68 -3.73 11.43 15.45
CA ALA A 68 -3.18 11.97 14.20
C ALA A 68 -2.39 10.90 13.41
N ASP A 69 -1.53 10.14 14.07
CA ASP A 69 -0.76 9.06 13.45
C ASP A 69 -1.64 7.93 12.89
N SER A 70 -2.72 7.57 13.59
CA SER A 70 -3.63 6.51 13.14
C SER A 70 -4.42 6.93 11.89
N LEU A 71 -4.86 8.19 11.85
CA LEU A 71 -5.53 8.78 10.69
C LEU A 71 -4.58 8.89 9.50
N LYS A 72 -3.34 9.37 9.73
CA LYS A 72 -2.29 9.44 8.72
C LYS A 72 -1.96 8.06 8.15
N LYS A 73 -1.84 7.04 9.00
CA LYS A 73 -1.62 5.65 8.58
C LYS A 73 -2.80 5.11 7.77
N LYS A 74 -4.03 5.38 8.18
CA LYS A 74 -5.25 4.97 7.46
C LYS A 74 -5.32 5.64 6.09
N PHE A 75 -5.14 6.96 6.01
CA PHE A 75 -5.05 7.69 4.75
C PHE A 75 -3.95 7.12 3.84
N SER A 76 -2.77 6.89 4.42
CA SER A 76 -1.63 6.32 3.70
C SER A 76 -1.91 4.96 3.10
N ARG A 77 -2.66 4.13 3.84
CA ARG A 77 -3.08 2.81 3.36
C ARG A 77 -4.10 2.91 2.24
N LEU A 78 -5.03 3.87 2.30
CA LEU A 78 -6.06 4.06 1.27
C LEU A 78 -5.46 4.51 -0.06
N TYR A 79 -4.63 5.56 -0.09
CA TYR A 79 -4.08 6.06 -1.37
C TYR A 79 -2.99 5.13 -1.96
N ARG A 80 -2.34 4.28 -1.14
CA ARG A 80 -1.41 3.26 -1.64
C ARG A 80 -2.09 1.98 -2.10
N SER A 81 -3.35 1.78 -1.73
CA SER A 81 -4.09 0.60 -2.16
C SER A 81 -4.47 0.72 -3.64
N ASN A 82 -4.36 -0.39 -4.36
CA ASN A 82 -4.80 -0.47 -5.75
C ASN A 82 -6.31 -0.28 -5.80
N ILE A 83 -6.78 0.51 -6.77
CA ILE A 83 -8.20 0.73 -7.00
C ILE A 83 -8.82 -0.62 -7.39
N PRO A 84 -9.67 -1.21 -6.53
CA PRO A 84 -10.30 -2.49 -6.85
C PRO A 84 -11.29 -2.33 -8.01
N PRO A 85 -11.67 -3.42 -8.69
CA PRO A 85 -12.78 -3.39 -9.65
C PRO A 85 -14.07 -2.88 -8.97
N ARG A 86 -14.89 -2.17 -9.76
CA ARG A 86 -16.12 -1.50 -9.31
C ARG A 86 -17.04 -2.49 -8.59
N GLY A 87 -17.35 -2.24 -7.32
CA GLY A 87 -18.21 -3.08 -6.48
C GLY A 87 -17.53 -3.71 -5.25
N ALA A 88 -16.21 -3.59 -5.11
CA ALA A 88 -15.52 -4.01 -3.90
C ALA A 88 -15.80 -3.08 -2.70
N LYS A 89 -15.78 -3.65 -1.49
CA LYS A 89 -15.90 -2.89 -0.22
C LYS A 89 -14.81 -1.82 -0.14
N ASN A 90 -15.17 -0.57 0.16
CA ASN A 90 -14.30 0.62 0.21
C ASN A 90 -13.82 1.18 -1.14
N ASN A 91 -14.36 0.74 -2.29
CA ASN A 91 -13.95 1.29 -3.59
C ASN A 91 -14.05 2.82 -3.63
N GLN A 92 -15.16 3.39 -3.13
CA GLN A 92 -15.36 4.84 -3.09
C GLN A 92 -14.29 5.56 -2.26
N ALA A 93 -13.97 5.04 -1.07
CA ALA A 93 -12.94 5.61 -0.22
C ALA A 93 -11.54 5.55 -0.85
N ILE A 94 -11.21 4.47 -1.55
CA ILE A 94 -9.91 4.33 -2.22
C ILE A 94 -9.80 5.31 -3.38
N THR A 95 -10.80 5.36 -4.27
CA THR A 95 -10.83 6.33 -5.38
C THR A 95 -10.74 7.76 -4.88
N PHE A 96 -11.50 8.10 -3.84
CA PHE A 96 -11.48 9.45 -3.28
C PHE A 96 -10.14 9.78 -2.59
N ALA A 97 -9.50 8.81 -1.94
CA ALA A 97 -8.16 9.01 -1.36
C ALA A 97 -7.09 9.33 -2.42
N HIS A 98 -7.15 8.70 -3.59
CA HIS A 98 -6.27 9.03 -4.72
C HIS A 98 -6.47 10.47 -5.21
N VAL A 99 -7.74 10.91 -5.32
CA VAL A 99 -8.06 12.30 -5.68
C VAL A 99 -7.50 13.28 -4.65
N VAL A 100 -7.76 13.06 -3.37
CA VAL A 100 -7.27 13.92 -2.28
C VAL A 100 -5.74 13.95 -2.26
N HIS A 101 -5.07 12.81 -2.40
CA HIS A 101 -3.61 12.75 -2.43
C HIS A 101 -3.02 13.50 -3.65
N LYS A 102 -3.67 13.41 -4.80
CA LYS A 102 -3.29 14.17 -6.00
C LYS A 102 -3.41 15.68 -5.75
N GLU A 103 -4.53 16.14 -5.18
CA GLU A 103 -4.73 17.55 -4.80
C GLU A 103 -3.69 18.04 -3.77
N MET A 104 -3.32 17.19 -2.81
CA MET A 104 -2.28 17.52 -1.83
C MET A 104 -0.91 17.74 -2.47
N ILE A 105 -0.55 16.94 -3.48
CA ILE A 105 0.73 17.06 -4.19
C ILE A 105 0.73 18.23 -5.15
N GLU A 106 -0.35 18.38 -5.93
CA GLU A 106 -0.47 19.44 -6.94
C GLU A 106 -0.67 20.82 -6.29
N GLY A 107 -1.10 20.84 -5.03
CA GLY A 107 -1.21 22.06 -4.24
C GLY A 107 -2.31 23.01 -4.71
N VAL A 108 -3.13 22.61 -5.68
CA VAL A 108 -4.26 23.38 -6.22
C VAL A 108 -5.52 23.03 -5.43
N PRO A 109 -6.00 23.90 -4.53
CA PRO A 109 -7.35 23.76 -4.03
C PRO A 109 -8.31 24.11 -5.17
N LEU A 110 -9.13 23.14 -5.60
CA LEU A 110 -10.33 23.39 -6.40
C LEU A 110 -11.30 24.20 -5.54
N THR A 111 -11.07 25.51 -5.46
CA THR A 111 -12.01 26.48 -4.91
C THR A 111 -13.08 26.73 -5.95
N LEU A 112 -14.08 25.83 -5.99
CA LEU A 112 -15.36 26.16 -6.61
C LEU A 112 -16.23 26.84 -5.55
N THR A 113 -16.47 28.13 -5.80
CA THR A 113 -17.72 28.86 -5.58
C THR A 113 -18.19 29.07 -4.13
N THR A 114 -17.84 30.23 -3.58
CA THR A 114 -18.83 31.13 -3.00
C THR A 114 -18.61 32.52 -3.60
N THR A 115 -19.15 32.69 -4.80
CA THR A 115 -19.42 33.98 -5.44
C THR A 115 -20.65 34.59 -4.79
N ILE A 116 -20.46 35.68 -4.04
CA ILE A 116 -21.46 36.73 -3.86
C ILE A 116 -20.75 38.05 -4.18
N ASN A 117 -21.20 38.70 -5.25
CA ASN A 117 -20.76 39.99 -5.82
C ASN A 117 -19.38 39.91 -6.51
N ASP A 118 -19.18 40.36 -7.73
CA ASP A 118 -19.69 41.58 -8.36
C ASP A 118 -19.64 41.42 -9.90
N GLU A 119 -20.52 42.13 -10.57
CA GLU A 119 -20.84 42.01 -12.00
C GLU A 119 -19.66 42.33 -12.92
N THR A 120 -19.42 41.53 -13.96
CA THR A 120 -19.07 42.01 -15.31
C THR A 120 -19.15 40.86 -16.33
N PRO A 121 -19.94 41.00 -17.41
CA PRO A 121 -19.95 40.04 -18.51
C PRO A 121 -18.97 40.51 -19.59
N VAL A 122 -17.93 39.71 -19.86
CA VAL A 122 -17.21 39.82 -21.13
C VAL A 122 -17.06 38.43 -21.72
N GLU A 123 -17.75 38.25 -22.84
CA GLU A 123 -17.62 37.15 -23.79
C GLU A 123 -16.15 36.92 -24.17
N SER A 124 -15.73 35.65 -24.25
CA SER A 124 -14.83 35.20 -25.31
C SER A 124 -14.72 33.68 -25.36
N SER A 125 -15.36 33.13 -26.38
CA SER A 125 -14.83 32.15 -27.34
C SER A 125 -14.15 30.86 -26.87
N GLU A 126 -14.87 29.75 -27.09
CA GLU A 126 -14.54 28.79 -28.15
C GLU A 126 -13.11 28.20 -28.19
N ALA A 127 -12.97 26.99 -27.64
CA ALA A 127 -12.16 25.88 -28.16
C ALA A 127 -12.57 24.63 -27.35
N MET A 128 -13.49 23.79 -27.83
CA MET A 128 -13.20 22.72 -28.80
C MET A 128 -11.92 21.97 -28.42
N LEU A 129 -12.06 20.77 -27.83
CA LEU A 129 -11.21 19.59 -27.99
C LEU A 129 -11.75 18.48 -27.06
N GLN A 130 -12.67 17.66 -27.61
CA GLN A 130 -12.97 16.32 -27.07
C GLN A 130 -11.81 15.38 -27.42
N PRO A 131 -11.31 14.57 -26.47
CA PRO A 131 -10.57 13.36 -26.81
C PRO A 131 -11.56 12.19 -26.93
N LEU A 132 -11.71 11.70 -28.16
CA LEU A 132 -12.32 10.41 -28.48
C LEU A 132 -11.60 9.31 -27.66
N HIS A 133 -12.32 8.65 -26.77
CA HIS A 133 -11.79 7.53 -26.00
C HIS A 133 -11.87 6.27 -26.89
N SER A 134 -10.73 5.79 -27.37
CA SER A 134 -10.64 4.53 -28.11
C SER A 134 -11.06 3.36 -27.24
N ASP A 135 -12.18 2.73 -27.60
CA ASP A 135 -12.57 1.38 -27.22
C ASP A 135 -11.62 0.37 -27.88
N ASP A 136 -10.73 -0.24 -27.09
CA ASP A 136 -10.13 -1.53 -27.47
C ASP A 136 -9.59 -2.27 -26.24
N HIS A 137 -10.47 -2.87 -25.44
CA HIS A 137 -10.09 -3.86 -24.41
C HIS A 137 -10.93 -5.13 -24.53
N ARG A 138 -10.48 -5.94 -25.49
CA ARG A 138 -10.37 -7.41 -25.47
C ARG A 138 -10.82 -8.08 -24.16
N GLN A 139 -11.97 -8.74 -24.25
CA GLN A 139 -12.46 -9.72 -23.28
C GLN A 139 -11.47 -10.89 -23.16
N GLU A 140 -11.02 -11.18 -21.94
CA GLU A 140 -10.52 -12.50 -21.60
C GLU A 140 -11.30 -13.00 -20.38
N LEU A 141 -12.18 -13.96 -20.67
CA LEU A 141 -12.99 -14.72 -19.73
C LEU A 141 -12.06 -15.63 -18.90
N THR A 142 -12.02 -15.47 -17.58
CA THR A 142 -11.58 -16.54 -16.68
C THR A 142 -12.47 -16.60 -15.43
N ASN A 143 -13.44 -17.50 -15.53
CA ASN A 143 -13.97 -18.44 -14.55
C ASN A 143 -14.16 -18.03 -13.07
N GLU A 144 -15.44 -18.11 -12.70
CA GLU A 144 -15.96 -18.34 -11.36
C GLU A 144 -15.37 -19.57 -10.64
N ALA A 145 -15.64 -19.59 -9.32
CA ALA A 145 -15.57 -20.68 -8.34
C ALA A 145 -14.28 -20.73 -7.51
N ASP A 146 -14.31 -20.22 -6.28
CA ASP A 146 -14.83 -21.02 -5.16
C ASP A 146 -15.01 -20.19 -3.89
N LYS A 147 -16.02 -20.59 -3.12
CA LYS A 147 -16.60 -19.92 -1.97
C LYS A 147 -16.38 -20.86 -0.78
N ARG A 148 -15.49 -20.56 0.17
CA ARG A 148 -15.54 -21.17 1.52
C ARG A 148 -15.12 -20.24 2.64
N GLU A 149 -15.88 -20.38 3.72
CA GLU A 149 -16.01 -19.61 4.95
C GLU A 149 -14.98 -20.01 6.03
N ASN A 150 -14.91 -19.16 7.07
CA ASN A 150 -14.61 -19.40 8.50
C ASN A 150 -13.29 -20.10 8.90
N GLY A 151 -12.44 -19.40 9.67
CA GLY A 151 -12.24 -19.65 11.12
C GLY A 151 -10.92 -20.41 11.29
N GLU A 152 -10.02 -20.25 12.24
CA GLU A 152 -10.01 -19.73 13.61
C GLU A 152 -8.57 -19.30 13.95
N ASP A 153 -8.45 -18.69 15.12
CA ASP A 153 -7.29 -18.09 15.75
C ASP A 153 -6.04 -18.99 15.86
N LYS A 154 -4.87 -18.37 15.69
CA LYS A 154 -3.71 -18.72 16.53
C LYS A 154 -2.80 -17.52 16.74
N ALA A 155 -2.85 -17.01 17.96
CA ALA A 155 -1.92 -16.06 18.51
C ALA A 155 -0.52 -16.68 18.58
N THR A 156 0.46 -16.05 17.93
CA THR A 156 1.88 -16.27 18.20
C THR A 156 2.49 -14.94 18.61
N SER A 157 2.66 -14.79 19.92
CA SER A 157 3.44 -13.76 20.57
C SER A 157 4.92 -13.94 20.24
N PHE A 158 5.52 -12.98 19.55
CA PHE A 158 6.98 -12.78 19.59
C PHE A 158 7.28 -11.38 20.13
N ALA A 159 7.83 -11.40 21.34
CA ALA A 159 8.51 -10.28 21.97
C ALA A 159 9.97 -10.20 21.47
N THR A 160 10.59 -9.05 21.73
CA THR A 160 12.01 -8.69 21.50
C THR A 160 12.36 -8.37 20.04
N LYS A 161 13.08 -7.30 19.71
CA LYS A 161 14.08 -6.54 20.46
C LYS A 161 14.23 -5.15 19.81
N ALA A 162 14.43 -4.13 20.63
CA ALA A 162 14.84 -2.80 20.20
C ALA A 162 16.17 -2.87 19.43
N GLY A 163 16.20 -2.23 18.27
CA GLY A 163 17.38 -2.01 17.44
C GLY A 163 17.25 -0.63 16.81
N SER A 164 17.50 0.39 17.63
CA SER A 164 17.72 1.76 17.23
C SER A 164 19.11 1.83 16.61
N ASP A 165 19.20 2.01 15.30
CA ASP A 165 20.38 2.60 14.67
C ASP A 165 19.95 3.45 13.47
N VAL A 166 19.86 4.75 13.74
CA VAL A 166 19.75 5.81 12.76
C VAL A 166 21.18 6.19 12.36
N PRO A 167 21.64 5.95 11.13
CA PRO A 167 22.87 6.58 10.67
C PRO A 167 22.59 8.07 10.46
N ALA A 168 23.27 8.87 11.28
CA ALA A 168 23.26 10.31 11.28
C ALA A 168 23.51 10.88 9.87
N ALA A 169 22.62 11.79 9.46
CA ALA A 169 22.77 12.59 8.25
C ALA A 169 24.02 13.47 8.37
N VAL A 170 25.01 13.20 7.51
CA VAL A 170 26.18 14.05 7.34
C VAL A 170 25.76 15.36 6.65
N PRO A 171 26.00 16.54 7.24
CA PRO A 171 25.70 17.81 6.58
C PRO A 171 26.67 18.02 5.41
N ARG A 172 26.11 18.07 4.21
CA ARG A 172 26.84 18.34 2.96
C ARG A 172 27.29 19.82 2.95
N PRO A 173 28.58 20.13 2.81
CA PRO A 173 29.06 21.50 2.73
C PRO A 173 28.59 22.15 1.43
N ARG A 174 27.80 23.22 1.53
CA ARG A 174 27.46 24.13 0.43
C ARG A 174 28.76 24.80 -0.02
N GLN A 175 29.36 24.30 -1.10
CA GLN A 175 30.42 25.03 -1.81
C GLN A 175 29.80 26.24 -2.50
N ARG A 176 30.04 27.40 -1.88
CA ARG A 176 29.84 28.74 -2.43
C ARG A 176 30.65 28.83 -3.73
N ARG A 177 29.96 28.82 -4.87
CA ARG A 177 30.56 29.07 -6.19
C ARG A 177 31.30 30.40 -6.15
N GLN A 178 32.62 30.33 -6.27
CA GLN A 178 33.45 31.49 -6.53
C GLN A 178 33.10 32.01 -7.92
N SER A 179 32.72 33.28 -8.00
CA SER A 179 32.57 34.02 -9.24
C SER A 179 33.96 34.10 -9.87
N THR A 180 34.16 33.39 -10.98
CA THR A 180 35.35 33.58 -11.81
C THR A 180 35.18 34.90 -12.54
N ASP A 181 35.74 35.96 -11.96
CA ASP A 181 35.88 37.25 -12.63
C ASP A 181 36.89 37.09 -13.76
N TRP A 182 36.39 37.10 -14.99
CA TRP A 182 37.21 37.14 -16.21
C TRP A 182 37.81 38.54 -16.34
N GLN A 183 39.03 38.71 -15.84
CA GLN A 183 39.83 39.89 -16.13
C GLN A 183 40.27 39.84 -17.60
N HIS A 184 39.70 40.73 -18.41
CA HIS A 184 40.17 41.02 -19.77
C HIS A 184 41.51 41.76 -19.69
N SER A 185 42.60 41.05 -19.95
CA SER A 185 43.92 41.65 -20.15
C SER A 185 43.98 42.27 -21.54
N THR A 186 44.00 43.60 -21.60
CA THR A 186 44.29 44.37 -22.82
C THR A 186 45.78 44.27 -23.11
N VAL A 187 46.16 43.60 -24.19
CA VAL A 187 47.52 43.63 -24.74
C VAL A 187 47.50 43.98 -26.21
N ASP A 188 48.49 44.79 -26.55
CA ASP A 188 48.72 45.52 -27.78
C ASP A 188 48.60 44.70 -29.07
N THR A 189 48.12 45.41 -30.09
CA THR A 189 47.99 45.05 -31.49
C THR A 189 49.33 44.69 -32.14
N THR A 190 49.55 43.40 -32.39
CA THR A 190 50.33 42.90 -33.53
C THR A 190 49.39 42.08 -34.42
N PRO A 191 49.24 42.41 -35.71
CA PRO A 191 48.34 41.68 -36.60
C PRO A 191 49.05 40.45 -37.16
N LEU A 192 48.57 39.24 -36.80
CA LEU A 192 48.76 37.88 -37.38
C LEU A 192 48.71 36.82 -36.24
N PRO A 193 48.16 35.59 -36.38
CA PRO A 193 47.04 35.03 -37.15
C PRO A 193 45.90 34.63 -36.16
N SER A 194 44.89 35.48 -35.99
CA SER A 194 43.78 35.26 -35.03
C SER A 194 42.91 34.03 -35.32
N ASP A 195 42.94 33.51 -36.54
CA ASP A 195 42.14 32.34 -36.94
C ASP A 195 42.64 31.01 -36.37
N ASP A 196 43.95 30.85 -36.16
CA ASP A 196 44.53 29.63 -35.56
C ASP A 196 44.19 29.51 -34.08
N LEU A 197 44.13 30.63 -33.38
CA LEU A 197 43.71 30.67 -31.98
C LEU A 197 42.22 30.34 -31.86
N LEU A 198 41.38 30.94 -32.71
CA LEU A 198 39.93 30.70 -32.68
C LEU A 198 39.60 29.24 -33.00
N THR A 199 40.26 28.65 -34.01
CA THR A 199 40.09 27.23 -34.35
C THR A 199 40.60 26.30 -33.26
N SER A 200 41.69 26.65 -32.56
CA SER A 200 42.17 25.90 -31.40
C SER A 200 41.16 25.92 -30.25
N VAL A 201 40.64 27.09 -29.88
CA VAL A 201 39.62 27.24 -28.83
C VAL A 201 38.35 26.47 -29.19
N LEU A 202 37.90 26.54 -30.45
CA LEU A 202 36.74 25.80 -30.92
C LEU A 202 36.93 24.28 -30.80
N LYS A 203 38.12 23.75 -31.17
CA LYS A 203 38.46 22.32 -31.00
C LYS A 203 38.43 21.89 -29.53
N VAL A 204 38.94 22.72 -28.62
CA VAL A 204 38.90 22.44 -27.17
C VAL A 204 37.46 22.41 -26.66
N ILE A 205 36.61 23.35 -27.09
CA ILE A 205 35.20 23.39 -26.69
C ILE A 205 34.45 22.17 -27.22
N LEU A 206 34.64 21.80 -28.50
CA LEU A 206 34.03 20.62 -29.12
C LEU A 206 34.47 19.33 -28.40
N ARG A 207 35.77 19.19 -28.10
CA ARG A 207 36.28 18.04 -27.35
C ARG A 207 35.72 17.99 -25.92
N SER A 208 35.58 19.14 -25.27
CA SER A 208 34.99 19.25 -23.93
C SER A 208 33.49 18.92 -23.93
N GLN A 209 32.75 19.30 -24.96
CA GLN A 209 31.35 18.90 -25.11
C GLN A 209 31.25 17.40 -25.34
N TYR A 210 32.01 16.87 -26.29
CA TYR A 210 32.03 15.44 -26.59
C TYR A 210 32.35 14.60 -25.34
N GLN A 211 33.34 15.02 -24.54
CA GLN A 211 33.66 14.34 -23.29
C GLN A 211 32.50 14.34 -22.30
N ARG A 212 31.82 15.49 -22.12
CA ARG A 212 30.66 15.58 -21.23
C ARG A 212 29.49 14.74 -21.70
N ASP A 213 29.29 14.66 -23.01
CA ASP A 213 28.23 13.83 -23.60
C ASP A 213 28.55 12.34 -23.40
N LEU A 214 29.82 11.95 -23.59
CA LEU A 214 30.28 10.59 -23.31
C LEU A 214 30.08 10.20 -21.84
N ASP A 215 30.42 11.10 -20.91
CA ASP A 215 30.23 10.90 -19.48
C ASP A 215 28.73 10.78 -19.13
N ARG A 216 27.84 11.56 -19.78
CA ARG A 216 26.38 11.43 -19.59
C ARG A 216 25.86 10.10 -20.10
N ASP A 217 26.32 9.64 -21.26
CA ASP A 217 25.89 8.38 -21.84
C ASP A 217 26.32 7.19 -20.99
N GLU A 218 27.54 7.22 -20.45
CA GLU A 218 28.02 6.20 -19.51
C GLU A 218 27.19 6.18 -18.21
N ASP A 219 26.85 7.35 -17.67
CA ASP A 219 25.99 7.49 -16.51
C ASP A 219 24.58 6.93 -16.75
N LEU A 220 24.02 7.17 -17.93
CA LEU A 220 22.73 6.62 -18.35
C LEU A 220 22.79 5.11 -18.47
N ARG A 221 23.85 4.56 -19.08
CA ARG A 221 24.07 3.11 -19.17
C ARG A 221 24.14 2.47 -17.80
N ARG A 222 24.89 3.07 -16.87
CA ARG A 222 25.01 2.56 -15.50
C ARG A 222 23.66 2.54 -14.77
N ARG A 223 22.83 3.58 -14.94
CA ARG A 223 21.47 3.63 -14.36
C ARG A 223 20.51 2.64 -15.01
N GLU A 224 20.63 2.40 -16.32
CA GLU A 224 19.83 1.38 -17.03
C GLU A 224 20.23 -0.03 -16.56
N GLU A 225 21.52 -0.34 -16.48
CA GLU A 225 22.05 -1.61 -15.98
C GLU A 225 21.62 -1.86 -14.52
N GLU A 226 21.63 -0.83 -13.66
CA GLU A 226 21.10 -0.94 -12.30
C GLU A 226 19.59 -1.21 -12.27
N ARG A 227 18.80 -0.50 -13.09
CA ARG A 227 17.36 -0.74 -13.22
C ARG A 227 17.08 -2.15 -13.73
N GLN A 228 17.86 -2.62 -14.69
CA GLN A 228 17.75 -3.98 -15.22
C GLN A 228 18.07 -5.01 -14.15
N ARG A 229 19.15 -4.84 -13.39
CA ARG A 229 19.51 -5.73 -12.28
C ARG A 229 18.40 -5.82 -11.23
N ARG A 230 17.77 -4.69 -10.88
CA ARG A 230 16.63 -4.69 -9.95
C ARG A 230 15.43 -5.46 -10.51
N ARG A 231 15.14 -5.32 -11.82
CA ARG A 231 14.06 -6.09 -12.49
C ARG A 231 14.36 -7.59 -12.43
N GLU A 232 15.55 -7.99 -12.83
CA GLU A 232 15.98 -9.40 -12.81
C GLU A 232 15.95 -9.99 -11.39
N GLU A 233 16.38 -9.25 -10.37
CA GLU A 233 16.29 -9.69 -8.97
C GLU A 233 14.83 -9.88 -8.52
N THR A 234 13.94 -8.93 -8.84
CA THR A 234 12.52 -9.09 -8.51
C THR A 234 11.87 -10.26 -9.25
N GLU A 235 12.28 -10.51 -10.50
CA GLU A 235 11.79 -11.63 -11.28
C GLU A 235 12.30 -12.97 -10.73
N GLN A 236 13.57 -13.04 -10.31
CA GLN A 236 14.12 -14.22 -9.64
C GLN A 236 13.37 -14.52 -8.35
N ARG A 237 13.11 -13.52 -7.50
CA ARG A 237 12.31 -13.71 -6.28
C ARG A 237 10.91 -14.24 -6.59
N ARG A 238 10.28 -13.73 -7.65
CA ARG A 238 8.96 -14.19 -8.08
C ARG A 238 9.00 -15.66 -8.52
N ARG A 239 10.00 -16.05 -9.32
CA ARG A 239 10.18 -17.45 -9.76
C ARG A 239 10.47 -18.39 -8.60
N GLU A 240 11.27 -17.97 -7.63
CA GLU A 240 11.56 -18.76 -6.44
C GLU A 240 10.32 -18.92 -5.54
N GLU A 241 9.53 -17.87 -5.35
CA GLU A 241 8.27 -17.93 -4.61
C GLU A 241 7.26 -18.84 -5.32
N GLU A 242 7.18 -18.78 -6.65
CA GLU A 242 6.33 -19.65 -7.45
C GLU A 242 6.74 -21.12 -7.30
N ARG A 243 8.04 -21.42 -7.40
CA ARG A 243 8.58 -22.77 -7.15
C ARG A 243 8.22 -23.26 -5.75
N ARG A 244 8.36 -22.42 -4.73
CA ARG A 244 8.00 -22.77 -3.34
C ARG A 244 6.50 -23.07 -3.19
N ARG A 245 5.64 -22.31 -3.87
CA ARG A 245 4.19 -22.56 -3.87
C ARG A 245 3.85 -23.88 -4.57
N ASP A 246 4.54 -24.21 -5.65
CA ASP A 246 4.35 -25.48 -6.35
C ASP A 246 4.82 -26.67 -5.52
N GLU A 247 5.99 -26.56 -4.85
CA GLU A 247 6.46 -27.54 -3.89
C GLU A 247 5.44 -27.74 -2.74
N GLU A 248 4.85 -26.67 -2.20
CA GLU A 248 3.80 -26.78 -1.16
C GLU A 248 2.54 -27.48 -1.68
N ARG A 249 2.11 -27.18 -2.92
CA ARG A 249 0.95 -27.84 -3.54
C ARG A 249 1.23 -29.33 -3.75
N GLU A 250 2.43 -29.68 -4.21
CA GLU A 250 2.83 -31.07 -4.40
C GLU A 250 2.91 -31.82 -3.07
N GLU A 251 3.47 -31.20 -2.03
CA GLU A 251 3.52 -31.79 -0.69
C GLU A 251 2.11 -32.03 -0.14
N ARG A 252 1.18 -31.07 -0.33
CA ARG A 252 -0.23 -31.28 0.03
C ARG A 252 -0.87 -32.43 -0.73
N ARG A 253 -0.54 -32.61 -2.01
CA ARG A 253 -1.02 -33.76 -2.81
C ARG A 253 -0.48 -35.07 -2.22
N ARG A 254 0.82 -35.16 -1.95
CA ARG A 254 1.44 -36.35 -1.34
C ARG A 254 0.80 -36.73 -0.01
N ARG A 255 0.63 -35.76 0.90
CA ARG A 255 -0.04 -36.00 2.20
C ARG A 255 -1.51 -36.38 2.03
N SER A 256 -2.18 -35.90 1.00
CA SER A 256 -3.57 -36.27 0.72
C SER A 256 -3.68 -37.71 0.19
N GLU A 257 -2.76 -38.08 -0.68
CA GLU A 257 -2.64 -39.43 -1.25
C GLU A 257 -2.29 -40.45 -0.17
N GLU A 258 -1.29 -40.18 0.67
CA GLU A 258 -0.91 -41.01 1.82
C GLU A 258 -2.11 -41.28 2.75
N ARG A 259 -2.90 -40.25 3.09
CA ARG A 259 -4.12 -40.44 3.90
C ARG A 259 -5.20 -41.23 3.16
N ALA A 260 -5.24 -41.17 1.83
CA ALA A 260 -6.21 -41.95 1.05
C ALA A 260 -5.82 -43.44 1.04
N GLU A 261 -4.53 -43.72 0.88
CA GLU A 261 -3.94 -45.06 0.98
C GLU A 261 -4.13 -45.66 2.38
N GLU A 262 -3.85 -44.90 3.45
CA GLU A 262 -4.07 -45.36 4.83
C GLU A 262 -5.53 -45.77 5.07
N ARG A 263 -6.50 -44.99 4.54
CA ARG A 263 -7.92 -45.35 4.62
C ARG A 263 -8.24 -46.61 3.80
N ALA A 264 -7.58 -46.82 2.67
CA ALA A 264 -7.77 -48.02 1.86
C ALA A 264 -7.21 -49.27 2.54
N GLU A 265 -6.00 -49.19 3.11
CA GLU A 265 -5.44 -50.26 3.91
C GLU A 265 -6.28 -50.58 5.14
N ASN A 266 -6.78 -49.56 5.84
CA ASN A 266 -7.61 -49.78 7.03
C ASN A 266 -8.92 -50.47 6.67
N ARG A 267 -9.53 -50.13 5.52
CA ARG A 267 -10.68 -50.89 4.97
C ARG A 267 -10.31 -52.34 4.71
N HIS A 268 -9.17 -52.60 4.09
CA HIS A 268 -8.73 -53.96 3.79
C HIS A 268 -8.47 -54.79 5.07
N ARG A 269 -7.80 -54.22 6.08
CA ARG A 269 -7.58 -54.87 7.38
C ARG A 269 -8.91 -55.15 8.10
N HIS A 270 -9.84 -54.21 8.03
CA HIS A 270 -11.18 -54.39 8.60
C HIS A 270 -11.95 -55.52 7.90
N GLU A 271 -11.90 -55.60 6.57
CA GLU A 271 -12.50 -56.68 5.79
C GLU A 271 -11.90 -58.05 6.16
N GLN A 272 -10.57 -58.16 6.24
CA GLN A 272 -9.90 -59.38 6.69
C GLN A 272 -10.33 -59.79 8.11
N PHE A 273 -10.45 -58.82 9.03
CA PHE A 273 -10.92 -59.06 10.38
C PHE A 273 -12.37 -59.58 10.40
N MET A 274 -13.26 -58.99 9.60
CA MET A 274 -14.65 -59.45 9.46
C MET A 274 -14.73 -60.87 8.88
N GLN A 275 -13.91 -61.20 7.89
CA GLN A 275 -13.85 -62.57 7.35
C GLN A 275 -13.41 -63.58 8.40
N MET A 276 -12.39 -63.27 9.21
CA MET A 276 -11.93 -64.13 10.30
C MET A 276 -12.99 -64.31 11.40
N MET A 277 -13.69 -63.24 11.77
CA MET A 277 -14.78 -63.28 12.74
C MET A 277 -15.95 -64.16 12.26
N MET A 278 -16.34 -64.01 10.99
CA MET A 278 -17.40 -64.82 10.38
C MET A 278 -17.04 -66.31 10.38
N LEU A 279 -15.77 -66.65 10.09
CA LEU A 279 -15.28 -68.03 10.13
C LEU A 279 -15.32 -68.62 11.55
N LEU A 280 -14.95 -67.84 12.57
CA LEU A 280 -15.01 -68.26 13.97
C LEU A 280 -16.46 -68.50 14.42
N MET A 281 -17.36 -67.53 14.18
CA MET A 281 -18.77 -67.65 14.55
C MET A 281 -19.49 -68.78 13.80
N GLY A 282 -19.15 -69.03 12.52
CA GLY A 282 -19.71 -70.14 11.74
C GLY A 282 -19.23 -71.52 12.20
N LYS A 283 -18.04 -71.62 12.79
CA LYS A 283 -17.48 -72.87 13.31
C LYS A 283 -18.11 -73.28 14.65
N ASP A 284 -18.45 -72.32 15.49
CA ASP A 284 -19.11 -72.57 16.78
C ASP A 284 -20.59 -72.98 16.60
N GLY A 285 -21.28 -72.40 15.61
CA GLY A 285 -22.65 -72.81 15.27
C GLY A 285 -22.75 -74.25 14.74
N SER A 286 -21.71 -74.73 14.04
CA SER A 286 -21.69 -76.11 13.53
C SER A 286 -21.41 -77.16 14.61
N ARG A 287 -20.73 -76.79 15.71
CA ARG A 287 -20.45 -77.70 16.84
C ARG A 287 -21.66 -77.92 17.74
N GLN A 288 -22.50 -76.90 17.94
CA GLN A 288 -23.73 -77.04 18.74
C GLN A 288 -24.78 -77.98 18.12
N LEU A 289 -24.81 -78.12 16.79
CA LEU A 289 -25.74 -79.02 16.11
C LEU A 289 -25.33 -80.51 16.21
N GLN A 290 -24.03 -80.81 16.32
CA GLN A 290 -23.57 -82.19 16.50
C GLN A 290 -23.79 -82.73 17.92
N ASP A 291 -23.75 -81.87 18.95
CA ASP A 291 -23.99 -82.28 20.33
C ASP A 291 -25.49 -82.40 20.69
N SER A 292 -26.41 -81.99 19.79
CA SER A 292 -27.86 -82.11 19.97
C SER A 292 -28.50 -83.36 19.33
N GLU A 293 -27.72 -84.21 18.65
CA GLU A 293 -28.19 -85.45 17.99
C GLU A 293 -27.78 -86.75 18.71
N THR A 294 -27.29 -86.69 19.95
CA THR A 294 -27.06 -87.87 20.82
C THR A 294 -27.85 -87.78 22.11
#